data_AF-A0A9K3L3Z0-F1
#
_entry.id   AF-A0A9K3L3Z0-F1
#
_cell.length_a   1.000
_cell.length_b   1.000
_cell.length_c   1.000
_cell.angle_alpha   90.00
_cell.angle_beta   90.00
_cell.angle_gamma   90.00
#
_symmetry.space_group_name_H-M   'P 1'
#
loop_
_entity.id
_entity.type
_entity.pdbx_description
1 polymer ?
#
loop_
_entity_poly.entity_id
_entity_poly.type
_entity_poly.pdbx_seq_one_letter_code
_entity_poly.pdbx_strand_id
1 'polypeptide(L)'
;MHFSIPLTNYLLLASSWGGLAQEQESIKRLRKTDTISDRVATYLRADSGTARKLELLDSDGTEGELWNMYVVEQIASLSTAPSPSPPTTEPPRRCEDVDCTNLEERCDPLDGVCKLLDSIVPCIAIIDESDNFPDSHFDAQWTTFRADYPDRPFCLLRPIRDNSLDRLYLPPPFLNDTRVTYAEVSRDDLGTNSLIQPVPTDWFSICGFSIYNGTTVEFIGMFLDTSGSMTESTVSESLALFEENAADAGLTIEQVFNTREDWITPFLTTLVPSS
;
A
#
# COMPACT_ATOMS: atom_id res chain seq x y z
N MET A 1 -12.08 -47.64 8.20
CA MET A 1 -12.71 -46.60 7.35
C MET A 1 -13.44 -45.64 8.25
N HIS A 2 -12.82 -44.50 8.55
CA HIS A 2 -13.46 -43.34 9.14
C HIS A 2 -13.35 -42.25 8.09
N PHE A 3 -14.50 -41.81 7.57
CA PHE A 3 -14.57 -40.66 6.67
C PHE A 3 -14.62 -39.40 7.53
N SER A 4 -13.71 -38.47 7.26
CA SER A 4 -13.76 -37.09 7.73
C SER A 4 -13.86 -36.20 6.49
N ILE A 5 -14.91 -35.37 6.42
CA ILE A 5 -15.15 -34.36 5.37
C ILE A 5 -15.31 -33.01 6.11
N PRO A 6 -14.75 -31.90 5.59
CA PRO A 6 -14.40 -30.72 6.38
C PRO A 6 -15.58 -29.77 6.63
N LEU A 7 -15.46 -28.97 7.70
CA LEU A 7 -16.36 -27.86 7.98
C LEU A 7 -15.99 -26.65 7.11
N THR A 8 -17.01 -26.16 6.41
CA THR A 8 -17.03 -25.02 5.50
C THR A 8 -16.95 -23.70 6.25
N ASN A 9 -16.13 -22.77 5.74
CA ASN A 9 -16.10 -21.36 6.10
C ASN A 9 -17.45 -20.68 5.83
N TYR A 10 -17.96 -19.90 6.78
CA TYR A 10 -19.03 -18.93 6.51
C TYR A 10 -18.45 -17.52 6.43
N LEU A 11 -18.61 -16.94 5.24
CA LEU A 11 -18.43 -15.55 4.88
C LEU A 11 -19.52 -14.69 5.55
N LEU A 12 -19.17 -13.50 6.07
CA LEU A 12 -20.15 -12.49 6.48
C LEU A 12 -19.92 -11.23 5.65
N LEU A 13 -20.82 -11.01 4.68
CA LEU A 13 -20.95 -9.78 3.91
C LEU A 13 -21.58 -8.70 4.79
N ALA A 14 -20.93 -7.55 4.89
CA ALA A 14 -21.56 -6.32 5.37
C ALA A 14 -22.12 -5.56 4.15
N SER A 15 -23.44 -5.45 4.05
CA SER A 15 -24.10 -4.48 3.18
C SER A 15 -24.73 -3.40 4.04
N SER A 16 -24.27 -2.16 3.86
CA SER A 16 -24.92 -0.93 4.33
C SER A 16 -26.37 -0.84 3.84
N TRP A 17 -27.28 -0.21 4.60
CA TRP A 17 -28.22 0.83 4.16
C TRP A 17 -28.97 1.35 5.40
N GLY A 18 -29.09 2.68 5.52
CA GLY A 18 -29.73 3.37 6.64
C GLY A 18 -31.26 3.33 6.60
N GLY A 19 -31.88 3.71 7.72
CA GLY A 19 -33.32 3.96 7.80
C GLY A 19 -33.89 3.66 9.18
N LEU A 20 -34.46 4.69 9.80
CA LEU A 20 -35.06 4.71 11.13
C LEU A 20 -36.13 3.62 11.37
N ALA A 21 -36.17 3.21 12.64
CA ALA A 21 -37.28 2.61 13.40
C ALA A 21 -37.21 1.10 13.72
N GLN A 22 -37.46 0.83 15.02
CA GLN A 22 -37.64 -0.44 15.73
C GLN A 22 -36.38 -1.20 16.17
N GLU A 23 -35.86 -0.80 17.34
CA GLU A 23 -35.07 -1.68 18.21
C GLU A 23 -35.91 -2.91 18.60
N GLN A 24 -35.63 -4.05 17.99
CA GLN A 24 -36.03 -5.38 18.48
C GLN A 24 -34.87 -5.96 19.29
N GLU A 25 -35.06 -5.97 20.60
CA GLU A 25 -34.12 -6.45 21.61
C GLU A 25 -33.87 -7.97 21.44
N SER A 26 -32.75 -8.33 20.81
CA SER A 26 -32.33 -9.72 20.62
C SER A 26 -31.18 -10.04 21.58
N ILE A 27 -31.50 -10.43 22.82
CA ILE A 27 -30.51 -10.94 23.78
C ILE A 27 -30.15 -12.39 23.38
N LYS A 28 -29.03 -12.57 22.67
CA LYS A 28 -28.47 -13.91 22.39
C LYS A 28 -27.67 -14.41 23.59
N ARG A 29 -28.05 -15.59 24.11
CA ARG A 29 -27.31 -16.31 25.17
C ARG A 29 -25.99 -16.87 24.63
N LEU A 30 -24.86 -16.49 25.22
CA LEU A 30 -23.55 -17.08 24.98
C LEU A 30 -23.37 -18.34 25.87
N ARG A 31 -22.74 -19.40 25.35
CA ARG A 31 -22.45 -20.64 26.11
C ARG A 31 -21.01 -20.60 26.66
N LYS A 32 -20.82 -21.24 27.83
CA LYS A 32 -19.64 -21.22 28.72
C LYS A 32 -18.30 -21.69 28.12
N THR A 33 -18.26 -22.13 26.86
CA THR A 33 -17.03 -22.62 26.20
C THR A 33 -16.39 -21.61 25.24
N ASP A 34 -17.02 -20.45 25.02
CA ASP A 34 -16.44 -19.40 24.20
C ASP A 34 -15.42 -18.60 25.03
N THR A 35 -14.19 -18.49 24.54
CA THR A 35 -13.12 -17.72 25.18
C THR A 35 -13.52 -16.23 25.19
N ILE A 36 -13.72 -15.67 26.38
CA ILE A 36 -14.45 -14.41 26.64
C ILE A 36 -13.74 -13.16 26.08
N SER A 37 -12.47 -13.25 25.70
CA SER A 37 -11.66 -12.10 25.25
C SER A 37 -12.19 -11.44 23.96
N ASP A 38 -12.59 -12.21 22.96
CA ASP A 38 -12.67 -11.67 21.59
C ASP A 38 -14.07 -11.26 21.13
N ARG A 39 -15.12 -11.49 21.95
CA ARG A 39 -16.51 -11.21 21.53
C ARG A 39 -17.25 -10.17 22.38
N VAL A 40 -16.71 -9.78 23.54
CA VAL A 40 -17.31 -8.74 24.39
C VAL A 40 -16.97 -7.33 23.89
N ALA A 41 -15.84 -7.16 23.20
CA ALA A 41 -15.42 -5.87 22.65
C ALA A 41 -16.35 -5.34 21.53
N THR A 42 -17.09 -6.21 20.84
CA THR A 42 -17.88 -5.82 19.66
C THR A 42 -19.23 -5.17 20.00
N TYR A 43 -19.70 -5.19 21.25
CA TYR A 43 -21.05 -4.73 21.60
C TYR A 43 -21.14 -3.38 22.35
N LEU A 44 -20.02 -2.67 22.57
CA LEU A 44 -20.01 -1.43 23.38
C LEU A 44 -19.51 -0.16 22.69
N ARG A 45 -19.67 -0.03 21.37
CA ARG A 45 -19.70 1.31 20.75
C ARG A 45 -21.15 1.69 20.45
N ALA A 46 -21.76 2.40 21.39
CA ALA A 46 -22.93 3.22 21.11
C ALA A 46 -22.49 4.68 21.18
N ASP A 47 -22.72 5.43 20.10
CA ASP A 47 -22.31 6.82 19.88
C ASP A 47 -23.04 7.86 20.75
N SER A 48 -23.43 7.50 21.96
CA SER A 48 -24.08 8.43 22.89
C SER A 48 -23.67 8.05 24.31
N GLY A 49 -22.74 8.81 24.89
CA GLY A 49 -22.08 8.60 26.20
C GLY A 49 -23.00 8.26 27.38
N THR A 50 -23.56 7.06 27.37
CA THR A 50 -24.47 6.51 28.36
C THR A 50 -23.98 5.11 28.69
N ALA A 51 -23.42 4.94 29.89
CA ALA A 51 -23.00 3.62 30.36
C ALA A 51 -24.24 2.73 30.54
N ARG A 52 -24.27 1.55 29.90
CA ARG A 52 -25.26 0.51 30.20
C ARG A 52 -24.62 -0.59 31.03
N LYS A 53 -25.31 -1.02 32.09
CA LYS A 53 -24.93 -2.16 32.93
C LYS A 53 -25.17 -3.45 32.15
N LEU A 54 -24.12 -4.22 31.87
CA LEU A 54 -24.25 -5.56 31.28
C LEU A 54 -24.36 -6.57 32.42
N GLU A 55 -25.51 -7.23 32.56
CA GLU A 55 -25.71 -8.32 33.53
C GLU A 55 -25.46 -9.65 32.84
N LEU A 56 -24.43 -10.38 33.28
CA LEU A 56 -24.15 -11.74 32.83
C LEU A 56 -24.69 -12.71 33.88
N LEU A 57 -25.68 -13.51 33.50
CA LEU A 57 -26.22 -14.59 34.34
C LEU A 57 -25.47 -15.90 34.04
N ASP A 58 -24.99 -16.62 35.07
CA ASP A 58 -24.52 -18.00 34.86
C ASP A 58 -25.71 -18.88 34.46
N SER A 59 -25.42 -19.88 33.63
CA SER A 59 -26.32 -20.88 33.08
C SER A 59 -27.12 -21.68 34.12
N ASP A 60 -26.76 -21.66 35.39
CA ASP A 60 -27.45 -22.33 36.50
C ASP A 60 -28.37 -21.42 37.33
N GLY A 61 -28.46 -20.12 37.00
CA GLY A 61 -29.37 -19.19 37.66
C GLY A 61 -29.01 -18.83 39.10
N THR A 62 -27.77 -19.11 39.53
CA THR A 62 -27.26 -18.65 40.83
C THR A 62 -26.40 -17.39 40.66
N GLU A 63 -26.63 -16.38 41.50
CA GLU A 63 -25.88 -15.11 41.49
C GLU A 63 -24.43 -15.37 41.93
N GLY A 64 -23.54 -15.65 40.96
CA GLY A 64 -22.09 -15.72 41.16
C GLY A 64 -21.47 -14.33 41.24
N GLU A 65 -20.43 -14.19 42.07
CA GLU A 65 -19.74 -12.94 42.42
C GLU A 65 -19.48 -12.01 41.22
N LEU A 66 -19.99 -10.77 41.33
CA LEU A 66 -19.86 -9.72 40.33
C LEU A 66 -18.42 -9.16 40.33
N TRP A 67 -17.67 -9.40 39.26
CA TRP A 67 -16.47 -8.64 38.98
C TRP A 67 -16.87 -7.26 38.45
N ASN A 68 -16.75 -6.24 39.30
CA ASN A 68 -16.91 -4.85 38.87
C ASN A 68 -15.76 -4.47 37.95
N MET A 69 -16.00 -4.45 36.63
CA MET A 69 -15.09 -3.86 35.66
C MET A 69 -15.32 -2.35 35.63
N TYR A 70 -14.44 -1.59 36.29
CA TYR A 70 -14.46 -0.13 36.23
C TYR A 70 -13.77 0.32 34.93
N VAL A 71 -14.54 0.84 33.97
CA VAL A 71 -13.98 1.64 32.89
C VAL A 71 -13.71 3.03 33.47
N VAL A 72 -12.45 3.36 33.71
CA VAL A 72 -12.04 4.71 34.12
C VAL A 72 -11.95 5.56 32.85
N GLU A 73 -13.01 6.30 32.54
CA GLU A 73 -12.89 7.42 31.59
C GLU A 73 -12.17 8.56 32.31
N GLN A 74 -10.95 8.90 31.84
CA GLN A 74 -10.35 10.19 32.15
C GLN A 74 -11.23 11.27 31.49
N ILE A 75 -12.06 11.93 32.30
CA ILE A 75 -12.79 13.13 31.86
C ILE A 75 -11.78 14.27 31.79
N ALA A 76 -11.10 14.42 30.65
CA ALA A 76 -10.44 15.65 30.32
C ALA A 76 -11.52 16.73 30.13
N SER A 77 -11.45 17.78 30.95
CA SER A 77 -12.27 18.98 30.85
C SER A 77 -12.24 19.52 29.42
N LEU A 78 -13.32 19.28 28.66
CA LEU A 78 -13.54 19.83 27.33
C LEU A 78 -13.72 21.36 27.44
N SER A 79 -12.63 22.08 27.19
CA SER A 79 -12.71 23.40 26.56
C SER A 79 -13.54 23.22 25.29
N THR A 80 -14.59 24.02 25.12
CA THR A 80 -15.40 24.06 23.90
C THR A 80 -14.53 24.53 22.75
N ALA A 81 -13.76 23.60 22.18
CA ALA A 81 -13.12 23.80 20.90
C ALA A 81 -14.22 24.08 19.87
N PRO A 82 -14.06 25.10 19.02
CA PRO A 82 -15.00 25.35 17.95
C PRO A 82 -15.18 24.07 17.15
N SER A 83 -16.43 23.75 16.84
CA SER A 83 -16.81 22.60 16.01
C SER A 83 -15.86 22.49 14.82
N PRO A 84 -15.23 21.33 14.57
CA PRO A 84 -14.42 21.18 13.37
C PRO A 84 -15.33 21.47 12.19
N SER A 85 -14.97 22.49 11.41
CA SER A 85 -15.67 22.77 10.16
C SER A 85 -15.59 21.50 9.30
N PRO A 86 -16.65 21.17 8.55
CA PRO A 86 -16.57 20.06 7.59
C PRO A 86 -15.32 20.26 6.73
N PRO A 87 -14.55 19.20 6.44
CA PRO A 87 -13.35 19.30 5.60
C PRO A 87 -13.81 19.96 4.32
N THR A 88 -13.35 21.20 4.12
CA THR A 88 -13.68 21.94 2.92
C THR A 88 -12.82 21.28 1.86
N THR A 89 -13.40 20.33 1.11
CA THR A 89 -12.78 19.78 -0.09
C THR A 89 -12.73 20.91 -1.11
N GLU A 90 -11.74 21.79 -0.94
CA GLU A 90 -11.33 22.73 -1.96
C GLU A 90 -10.97 21.91 -3.21
N PRO A 91 -11.47 22.29 -4.39
CA PRO A 91 -11.14 21.57 -5.62
C PRO A 91 -9.62 21.52 -5.81
N PRO A 92 -9.07 20.44 -6.39
CA PRO A 92 -7.65 20.33 -6.65
C PRO A 92 -7.17 21.52 -7.50
N ARG A 93 -6.05 22.12 -7.07
CA ARG A 93 -5.45 23.26 -7.77
C ARG A 93 -4.79 22.77 -9.07
N ARG A 94 -5.23 23.28 -10.22
CA ARG A 94 -4.64 22.94 -11.53
C ARG A 94 -3.44 23.80 -11.85
N CYS A 95 -2.44 23.22 -12.50
CA CYS A 95 -1.21 23.92 -12.86
C CYS A 95 -1.39 25.06 -13.86
N GLU A 96 -2.49 25.06 -14.62
CA GLU A 96 -2.81 26.16 -15.54
C GLU A 96 -3.33 27.42 -14.82
N ASP A 97 -3.90 27.23 -13.62
CA ASP A 97 -4.55 28.29 -12.85
C ASP A 97 -3.63 28.88 -11.78
N VAL A 98 -2.64 28.11 -11.31
CA VAL A 98 -1.74 28.50 -10.22
C VAL A 98 -0.29 28.12 -10.48
N ASP A 99 0.61 28.95 -9.97
CA ASP A 99 2.01 28.61 -9.89
C ASP A 99 2.23 27.60 -8.76
N CYS A 100 2.53 26.34 -9.11
CA CYS A 100 2.81 25.29 -8.13
C CYS A 100 4.20 25.45 -7.48
N THR A 101 5.06 26.38 -7.91
CA THR A 101 6.48 26.45 -7.50
C THR A 101 6.74 26.99 -6.08
N ASN A 102 5.78 26.85 -5.17
CA ASN A 102 6.13 26.90 -3.76
C ASN A 102 7.10 25.74 -3.43
N LEU A 103 7.90 25.87 -2.35
CA LEU A 103 9.06 24.99 -2.14
C LEU A 103 8.71 23.50 -2.12
N GLU A 104 7.49 23.13 -1.77
CA GLU A 104 7.10 21.74 -1.53
C GLU A 104 6.18 21.15 -2.59
N GLU A 105 5.57 21.96 -3.46
CA GLU A 105 4.66 21.47 -4.51
C GLU A 105 5.26 21.56 -5.91
N ARG A 106 4.78 20.68 -6.80
CA ARG A 106 5.07 20.69 -8.22
C ARG A 106 3.83 20.28 -9.00
N CYS A 107 3.82 20.64 -10.28
CA CYS A 107 2.78 20.16 -11.18
C CYS A 107 2.99 18.68 -11.48
N ASP A 108 2.00 17.84 -11.18
CA ASP A 108 2.02 16.43 -11.60
C ASP A 108 1.81 16.35 -13.12
N PRO A 109 2.79 15.86 -13.91
CA PRO A 109 2.63 15.77 -15.36
C PRO A 109 1.59 14.73 -15.80
N LEU A 110 1.15 13.83 -14.91
CA LEU A 110 0.13 12.83 -15.24
C LEU A 110 -1.29 13.40 -15.28
N ASP A 111 -1.62 14.37 -14.42
CA ASP A 111 -2.99 14.89 -14.30
C ASP A 111 -3.10 16.42 -14.24
N GLY A 112 -1.97 17.15 -14.21
CA GLY A 112 -1.94 18.60 -14.24
C GLY A 112 -2.42 19.25 -12.94
N VAL A 113 -2.27 18.57 -11.80
CA VAL A 113 -2.63 19.06 -10.47
C VAL A 113 -1.37 19.38 -9.65
N CYS A 114 -1.38 20.48 -8.88
CA CYS A 114 -0.32 20.77 -7.92
C CYS A 114 -0.36 19.76 -6.77
N LYS A 115 0.76 19.09 -6.52
CA LYS A 115 0.92 18.10 -5.46
C LYS A 115 2.25 18.27 -4.77
N LEU A 116 2.36 17.73 -3.55
CA LEU A 116 3.65 17.65 -2.86
C LEU A 116 4.66 16.90 -3.73
N LEU A 117 5.89 17.40 -3.77
CA LEU A 117 6.97 16.83 -4.56
C LEU A 117 7.17 15.34 -4.22
N ASP A 118 7.21 15.00 -2.93
CA ASP A 118 7.37 13.62 -2.45
C ASP A 118 6.24 12.68 -2.94
N SER A 119 5.06 13.22 -3.24
CA SER A 119 3.92 12.46 -3.76
C SER A 119 4.00 12.19 -5.26
N ILE A 120 4.90 12.85 -6.00
CA ILE A 120 5.01 12.70 -7.46
C ILE A 120 6.38 12.21 -7.94
N VAL A 121 7.37 12.07 -7.04
CA VAL A 121 8.68 11.47 -7.37
C VAL A 121 8.46 10.02 -7.82
N PRO A 122 8.78 9.67 -9.08
CA PRO A 122 8.58 8.32 -9.58
C PRO A 122 9.54 7.32 -8.92
N CYS A 123 9.06 6.10 -8.72
CA CYS A 123 9.83 4.97 -8.21
C CYS A 123 9.93 3.86 -9.25
N ILE A 124 11.07 3.17 -9.29
CA ILE A 124 11.30 2.00 -10.13
C ILE A 124 11.96 0.88 -9.33
N ALA A 125 11.35 -0.30 -9.33
CA ALA A 125 11.90 -1.53 -8.78
C ALA A 125 12.25 -2.50 -9.90
N ILE A 126 13.47 -3.03 -9.91
CA ILE A 126 13.93 -4.02 -10.89
C ILE A 126 14.32 -5.28 -10.14
N ILE A 127 13.56 -6.36 -10.34
CA ILE A 127 13.74 -7.62 -9.61
C ILE A 127 13.15 -8.81 -10.38
N ASP A 128 13.74 -10.01 -10.28
CA ASP A 128 13.21 -11.21 -10.96
C ASP A 128 12.39 -12.15 -10.07
N GLU A 129 12.49 -12.05 -8.74
CA GLU A 129 11.78 -12.86 -7.76
C GLU A 129 11.41 -12.14 -6.45
N SER A 130 10.53 -12.74 -5.64
CA SER A 130 10.06 -12.17 -4.37
C SER A 130 9.73 -13.27 -3.36
N ASP A 131 10.50 -14.35 -3.35
CA ASP A 131 10.16 -15.59 -2.64
C ASP A 131 10.54 -15.57 -1.15
N ASN A 132 11.27 -14.54 -0.74
CA ASN A 132 11.74 -14.31 0.62
C ASN A 132 10.60 -13.93 1.59
N PHE A 133 9.43 -13.57 1.07
CA PHE A 133 8.27 -13.13 1.86
C PHE A 133 6.97 -13.79 1.38
N PRO A 134 6.00 -14.04 2.28
CA PRO A 134 4.68 -14.51 1.88
C PRO A 134 3.90 -13.42 1.14
N ASP A 135 2.99 -13.79 0.24
CA ASP A 135 2.07 -12.90 -0.49
C ASP A 135 1.44 -11.79 0.38
N SER A 136 1.01 -12.15 1.60
CA SER A 136 0.39 -11.21 2.55
C SER A 136 1.30 -10.05 2.97
N HIS A 137 2.62 -10.22 2.86
CA HIS A 137 3.59 -9.15 3.07
C HIS A 137 3.42 -8.07 2.01
N PHE A 138 3.45 -8.43 0.73
CA PHE A 138 3.30 -7.50 -0.38
C PHE A 138 1.92 -6.86 -0.42
N ASP A 139 0.86 -7.60 -0.06
CA ASP A 139 -0.48 -7.02 0.11
C ASP A 139 -0.49 -5.88 1.16
N ALA A 140 0.16 -6.11 2.30
CA ALA A 140 0.25 -5.13 3.38
C ALA A 140 1.13 -3.93 3.01
N GLN A 141 2.30 -4.18 2.40
CA GLN A 141 3.19 -3.11 1.95
C GLN A 141 2.55 -2.26 0.86
N TRP A 142 1.84 -2.87 -0.10
CA TRP A 142 1.18 -2.11 -1.18
C TRP A 142 0.04 -1.25 -0.65
N THR A 143 -0.74 -1.79 0.29
CA THR A 143 -1.76 -1.02 1.00
C THR A 143 -1.15 0.18 1.71
N THR A 144 0.00 -0.01 2.37
CA THR A 144 0.73 1.06 3.08
C THR A 144 1.27 2.10 2.09
N PHE A 145 1.92 1.65 1.02
CA PHE A 145 2.47 2.52 -0.03
C PHE A 145 1.42 3.44 -0.62
N ARG A 146 0.23 2.91 -0.95
CA ARG A 146 -0.86 3.74 -1.49
C ARG A 146 -1.59 4.59 -0.46
N ALA A 147 -1.56 4.22 0.82
CA ALA A 147 -2.08 5.07 1.89
C ALA A 147 -1.16 6.29 2.12
N ASP A 148 0.14 6.07 2.14
CA ASP A 148 1.13 7.11 2.43
C ASP A 148 1.47 7.96 1.19
N TYR A 149 1.48 7.32 0.01
CA TYR A 149 1.89 7.91 -1.27
C TYR A 149 0.86 7.64 -2.40
N PRO A 150 -0.36 8.18 -2.30
CA PRO A 150 -1.46 7.87 -3.21
C PRO A 150 -1.17 8.25 -4.67
N ASP A 151 -0.38 9.29 -4.89
CA ASP A 151 -0.07 9.81 -6.22
C ASP A 151 1.29 9.36 -6.77
N ARG A 152 2.09 8.62 -5.99
CA ARG A 152 3.46 8.32 -6.35
C ARG A 152 3.51 7.32 -7.52
N PRO A 153 4.09 7.67 -8.68
CA PRO A 153 4.22 6.73 -9.79
C PRO A 153 5.11 5.56 -9.40
N PHE A 154 4.73 4.34 -9.76
CA PHE A 154 5.50 3.14 -9.42
C PHE A 154 5.69 2.24 -10.65
N CYS A 155 6.94 1.96 -11.00
CA CYS A 155 7.28 1.03 -12.06
C CYS A 155 7.92 -0.23 -11.47
N LEU A 156 7.40 -1.40 -11.80
CA LEU A 156 8.00 -2.68 -11.44
C LEU A 156 8.43 -3.40 -12.71
N LEU A 157 9.73 -3.61 -12.86
CA LEU A 157 10.32 -4.32 -13.98
C LEU A 157 10.83 -5.68 -13.53
N ARG A 158 10.48 -6.70 -14.31
CA ARG A 158 10.90 -8.07 -14.08
C ARG A 158 11.86 -8.55 -15.16
N PRO A 159 13.17 -8.60 -14.92
CA PRO A 159 14.12 -9.18 -15.88
C PRO A 159 13.86 -10.68 -16.04
N ILE A 160 13.43 -11.10 -17.22
CA ILE A 160 13.00 -12.48 -17.44
C ILE A 160 14.20 -13.38 -17.77
N ARG A 161 14.45 -14.34 -16.89
CA ARG A 161 15.40 -15.43 -17.12
C ARG A 161 14.78 -16.63 -17.83
N ASP A 162 13.56 -16.98 -17.44
CA ASP A 162 12.80 -18.12 -17.96
C ASP A 162 11.29 -17.83 -17.89
N ASN A 163 10.47 -18.66 -18.53
CA ASN A 163 9.00 -18.49 -18.54
C ASN A 163 8.32 -18.85 -17.20
N SER A 164 9.05 -18.93 -16.08
CA SER A 164 8.44 -19.18 -14.78
C SER A 164 7.66 -17.95 -14.34
N LEU A 165 6.33 -18.06 -14.22
CA LEU A 165 5.46 -16.93 -13.82
C LEU A 165 5.30 -16.80 -12.30
N ASP A 166 5.80 -17.77 -11.52
CA ASP A 166 5.43 -17.93 -10.10
C ASP A 166 6.41 -17.27 -9.11
N ARG A 167 7.41 -16.53 -9.61
CA ARG A 167 8.49 -16.03 -8.74
C ARG A 167 8.28 -14.63 -8.19
N LEU A 168 7.44 -13.82 -8.82
CA LEU A 168 7.19 -12.44 -8.42
C LEU A 168 5.71 -12.26 -8.09
N TYR A 169 5.42 -12.00 -6.82
CA TYR A 169 4.04 -11.77 -6.37
C TYR A 169 3.62 -10.33 -6.62
N LEU A 170 2.46 -10.16 -7.26
CA LEU A 170 1.82 -8.87 -7.53
C LEU A 170 0.47 -8.78 -6.80
N PRO A 171 0.31 -7.87 -5.82
CA PRO A 171 -0.96 -7.66 -5.13
C PRO A 171 -2.12 -7.39 -6.11
N PRO A 172 -3.32 -7.95 -5.93
CA PRO A 172 -4.45 -7.68 -6.83
C PRO A 172 -4.80 -6.18 -7.03
N PRO A 173 -4.69 -5.31 -6.01
CA PRO A 173 -4.89 -3.87 -6.21
C PRO A 173 -3.81 -3.21 -7.07
N PHE A 174 -2.56 -3.71 -7.05
CA PHE A 174 -1.47 -3.21 -7.86
C PHE A 174 -1.77 -3.34 -9.36
N LEU A 175 -2.37 -4.47 -9.77
CA LEU A 175 -2.72 -4.73 -11.18
C LEU A 175 -3.82 -3.81 -11.74
N ASN A 176 -4.57 -3.13 -10.89
CA ASN A 176 -5.65 -2.22 -11.28
C ASN A 176 -5.28 -0.75 -11.06
N ASP A 177 -4.04 -0.47 -10.66
CA ASP A 177 -3.59 0.86 -10.32
C ASP A 177 -3.12 1.62 -11.57
N THR A 178 -3.74 2.77 -11.84
CA THR A 178 -3.47 3.56 -13.05
C THR A 178 -2.15 4.33 -13.00
N ARG A 179 -1.49 4.39 -11.84
CA ARG A 179 -0.18 5.01 -11.63
C ARG A 179 0.93 3.97 -11.54
N VAL A 180 0.61 2.72 -11.86
CA VAL A 180 1.55 1.61 -11.90
C VAL A 180 1.89 1.24 -13.34
N THR A 181 3.17 0.93 -13.57
CA THR A 181 3.60 0.18 -14.74
C THR A 181 4.23 -1.13 -14.27
N TYR A 182 3.83 -2.24 -14.90
CA TYR A 182 4.50 -3.53 -14.76
C TYR A 182 4.92 -4.02 -16.14
N ALA A 183 6.18 -4.43 -16.27
CA ALA A 183 6.68 -5.01 -17.51
C ALA A 183 7.73 -6.08 -17.26
N GLU A 184 7.72 -7.08 -18.11
CA GLU A 184 8.81 -8.04 -18.26
C GLU A 184 9.87 -7.44 -19.19
N VAL A 185 11.14 -7.51 -18.79
CA VAL A 185 12.25 -6.88 -19.50
C VAL A 185 13.37 -7.86 -19.79
N SER A 186 14.27 -7.48 -20.71
CA SER A 186 15.36 -8.34 -21.15
C SER A 186 16.46 -8.44 -20.12
N ARG A 187 17.22 -9.54 -20.17
CA ARG A 187 18.51 -9.68 -19.48
C ARG A 187 19.65 -9.73 -20.49
N ASP A 188 20.76 -9.10 -20.15
CA ASP A 188 21.95 -9.01 -21.00
C ASP A 188 22.72 -10.34 -21.01
N ASP A 189 22.69 -11.07 -19.87
CA ASP A 189 23.42 -12.33 -19.67
C ASP A 189 22.89 -13.51 -20.52
N LEU A 190 21.73 -13.33 -21.17
CA LEU A 190 21.15 -14.30 -22.07
C LEU A 190 21.45 -14.03 -23.55
N GLY A 191 21.94 -12.82 -23.90
CA GLY A 191 22.23 -12.42 -25.28
C GLY A 191 21.05 -12.73 -26.23
N THR A 192 21.32 -13.45 -27.32
CA THR A 192 20.28 -13.85 -28.30
C THR A 192 19.25 -14.84 -27.75
N ASN A 193 19.50 -15.43 -26.57
CA ASN A 193 18.56 -16.33 -25.91
C ASN A 193 17.63 -15.61 -24.93
N SER A 194 17.74 -14.28 -24.80
CA SER A 194 16.74 -13.52 -24.03
C SER A 194 15.37 -13.72 -24.65
N LEU A 195 14.40 -14.09 -23.80
CA LEU A 195 13.00 -14.27 -24.18
C LEU A 195 12.34 -12.96 -24.62
N ILE A 196 12.90 -11.84 -24.15
CA ILE A 196 12.48 -10.48 -24.50
C ILE A 196 13.57 -9.83 -25.35
N GLN A 197 13.19 -9.29 -26.51
CA GLN A 197 14.05 -8.55 -27.43
C GLN A 197 13.38 -7.21 -27.78
N PRO A 198 14.15 -6.14 -28.04
CA PRO A 198 15.61 -6.09 -28.10
C PRO A 198 16.30 -6.07 -26.73
N VAL A 199 17.59 -6.38 -26.71
CA VAL A 199 18.54 -6.02 -25.64
C VAL A 199 19.37 -4.82 -26.14
N PRO A 200 19.54 -3.73 -25.37
CA PRO A 200 18.87 -3.44 -24.10
C PRO A 200 17.38 -3.06 -24.27
N THR A 201 16.62 -3.19 -23.19
CA THR A 201 15.27 -2.63 -23.07
C THR A 201 15.30 -1.22 -22.50
N ASP A 202 14.58 -0.29 -23.12
CA ASP A 202 14.48 1.10 -22.65
C ASP A 202 13.51 1.22 -21.46
N TRP A 203 14.04 1.06 -20.24
CA TRP A 203 13.27 1.16 -19.00
C TRP A 203 12.64 2.53 -18.80
N PHE A 204 13.32 3.59 -19.24
CA PHE A 204 12.83 4.96 -19.06
C PHE A 204 11.56 5.18 -19.87
N SER A 205 11.55 4.73 -21.13
CA SER A 205 10.36 4.76 -21.96
C SER A 205 9.28 3.78 -21.49
N ILE A 206 9.66 2.56 -21.07
CA ILE A 206 8.70 1.54 -20.60
C ILE A 206 7.92 2.05 -19.38
N CYS A 207 8.61 2.64 -18.40
CA CYS A 207 8.01 3.21 -17.20
C CYS A 207 7.26 4.53 -17.45
N GLY A 208 7.26 5.05 -18.68
CA GLY A 208 6.59 6.30 -19.03
C GLY A 208 7.26 7.54 -18.43
N PHE A 209 8.56 7.47 -18.08
CA PHE A 209 9.23 8.56 -17.38
C PHE A 209 9.60 9.75 -18.26
N SER A 210 9.41 9.65 -19.58
CA SER A 210 9.64 10.73 -20.55
C SER A 210 8.76 11.97 -20.36
N ILE A 211 7.72 11.89 -19.53
CA ILE A 211 6.90 13.05 -19.14
C ILE A 211 7.52 13.88 -18.02
N TYR A 212 8.50 13.33 -17.30
CA TYR A 212 9.21 14.01 -16.22
C TYR A 212 10.49 14.66 -16.75
N ASN A 213 10.89 15.74 -16.09
CA ASN A 213 12.17 16.41 -16.31
C ASN A 213 12.57 17.16 -15.03
N GLY A 214 13.80 17.69 -15.00
CA GLY A 214 14.36 18.41 -13.85
C GLY A 214 13.55 19.60 -13.32
N THR A 215 12.52 20.07 -14.04
CA THR A 215 11.59 21.11 -13.54
C THR A 215 10.36 20.55 -12.82
N THR A 216 9.97 19.31 -13.13
CA THR A 216 8.83 18.64 -12.49
C THR A 216 9.26 17.83 -11.28
N VAL A 217 10.35 17.07 -11.41
CA VAL A 217 10.97 16.27 -10.35
C VAL A 217 12.47 16.28 -10.61
N GLU A 218 13.29 16.20 -9.56
CA GLU A 218 14.75 16.29 -9.73
C GLU A 218 15.40 14.92 -9.88
N PHE A 219 14.71 13.85 -9.45
CA PHE A 219 15.27 12.52 -9.39
C PHE A 219 14.21 11.41 -9.46
N ILE A 220 14.68 10.18 -9.66
CA ILE A 220 13.90 8.94 -9.65
C ILE A 220 14.43 8.05 -8.52
N GLY A 221 13.55 7.52 -7.68
CA GLY A 221 13.93 6.50 -6.69
C GLY A 221 14.06 5.14 -7.36
N MET A 222 15.20 4.47 -7.23
CA MET A 222 15.46 3.17 -7.86
C MET A 222 15.86 2.10 -6.85
N PHE A 223 15.19 0.95 -6.91
CA PHE A 223 15.62 -0.29 -6.28
C PHE A 223 16.07 -1.26 -7.37
N LEU A 224 17.32 -1.70 -7.31
CA LEU A 224 17.85 -2.74 -8.17
C LEU A 224 18.19 -3.95 -7.32
N ASP A 225 17.53 -5.09 -7.58
CA ASP A 225 17.94 -6.33 -6.96
C ASP A 225 19.28 -6.81 -7.54
N THR A 226 20.21 -7.08 -6.63
CA THR A 226 21.52 -7.64 -6.95
C THR A 226 21.77 -8.93 -6.17
N SER A 227 20.70 -9.60 -5.75
CA SER A 227 20.75 -10.84 -4.97
C SER A 227 20.39 -12.07 -5.81
N GLY A 228 20.78 -13.24 -5.29
CA GLY A 228 20.35 -14.52 -5.85
C GLY A 228 20.70 -14.71 -7.33
N SER A 229 19.66 -14.83 -8.15
CA SER A 229 19.75 -15.17 -9.57
C SER A 229 19.89 -13.95 -10.50
N MET A 230 19.87 -12.75 -9.93
CA MET A 230 20.09 -11.48 -10.60
C MET A 230 21.34 -10.77 -10.04
N THR A 231 22.10 -10.12 -10.91
CA THR A 231 23.14 -9.17 -10.51
C THR A 231 23.08 -7.94 -11.41
N GLU A 232 23.72 -6.84 -11.03
CA GLU A 232 23.79 -5.66 -11.90
C GLU A 232 24.31 -6.01 -13.32
N SER A 233 25.28 -6.93 -13.43
CA SER A 233 25.80 -7.39 -14.73
C SER A 233 24.78 -8.07 -15.64
N THR A 234 23.66 -8.52 -15.09
CA THR A 234 22.59 -9.19 -15.86
C THR A 234 21.68 -8.19 -16.56
N VAL A 235 21.77 -6.91 -16.21
CA VAL A 235 20.92 -5.83 -16.73
C VAL A 235 21.70 -4.52 -16.99
N SER A 236 23.03 -4.58 -16.97
CA SER A 236 23.95 -3.46 -17.12
C SER A 236 23.71 -2.58 -18.36
N GLU A 237 23.36 -3.15 -19.52
CA GLU A 237 23.11 -2.39 -20.76
C GLU A 237 21.79 -1.61 -20.66
N SER A 238 20.76 -2.21 -20.08
CA SER A 238 19.47 -1.53 -19.86
C SER A 238 19.55 -0.49 -18.74
N LEU A 239 20.33 -0.77 -17.69
CA LEU A 239 20.63 0.19 -16.62
C LEU A 239 21.40 1.40 -17.17
N ALA A 240 22.44 1.18 -17.99
CA ALA A 240 23.20 2.27 -18.59
C ALA A 240 22.32 3.14 -19.50
N LEU A 241 21.45 2.54 -20.32
CA LEU A 241 20.50 3.28 -21.15
C LEU A 241 19.48 4.06 -20.31
N PHE A 242 19.02 3.48 -19.19
CA PHE A 242 18.13 4.16 -18.26
C PHE A 242 18.80 5.39 -17.62
N GLU A 243 20.05 5.26 -17.17
CA GLU A 243 20.86 6.36 -16.62
C GLU A 243 21.11 7.47 -17.64
N GLU A 244 21.42 7.11 -18.89
CA GLU A 244 21.60 8.07 -20.00
C GLU A 244 20.30 8.85 -20.26
N ASN A 245 19.17 8.15 -20.42
CA ASN A 245 17.88 8.78 -20.67
C ASN A 245 17.41 9.67 -19.49
N ALA A 246 17.67 9.25 -18.25
CA ALA A 246 17.37 10.06 -17.07
C ALA A 246 18.22 11.33 -17.04
N ALA A 247 19.53 11.22 -17.30
CA ALA A 247 20.44 12.36 -17.35
C ALA A 247 20.06 13.36 -18.46
N ASP A 248 19.66 12.87 -19.64
CA ASP A 248 19.18 13.70 -20.76
C ASP A 248 17.89 14.45 -20.41
N ALA A 249 17.04 13.89 -19.54
CA ALA A 249 15.85 14.56 -18.99
C ALA A 249 16.17 15.51 -17.81
N GLY A 250 17.43 15.60 -17.39
CA GLY A 250 17.87 16.40 -16.24
C GLY A 250 17.45 15.79 -14.89
N LEU A 251 17.34 14.46 -14.83
CA LEU A 251 16.97 13.70 -13.64
C LEU A 251 18.20 12.96 -13.09
N THR A 252 18.34 12.88 -11.78
CA THR A 252 19.27 11.94 -11.13
C THR A 252 18.55 10.65 -10.73
N ILE A 253 19.33 9.62 -10.41
CA ILE A 253 18.81 8.35 -9.89
C ILE A 253 19.28 8.18 -8.45
N GLU A 254 18.32 7.98 -7.55
CA GLU A 254 18.56 7.77 -6.14
C GLU A 254 18.33 6.31 -5.79
N GLN A 255 19.42 5.58 -5.54
CA GLN A 255 19.33 4.17 -5.21
C GLN A 255 18.83 3.98 -3.77
N VAL A 256 17.76 3.22 -3.63
CA VAL A 256 17.30 2.66 -2.35
C VAL A 256 17.69 1.18 -2.32
N PHE A 257 18.04 0.68 -1.12
CA PHE A 257 18.63 -0.65 -0.96
C PHE A 257 17.77 -1.54 -0.07
N ASN A 258 17.64 -2.81 -0.45
CA ASN A 258 17.27 -3.90 0.44
C ASN A 258 18.22 -5.08 0.24
N THR A 259 18.05 -6.14 1.03
CA THR A 259 18.83 -7.38 0.87
C THR A 259 17.94 -8.63 0.80
N ARG A 260 16.65 -8.50 0.48
CA ARG A 260 15.65 -9.57 0.72
C ARG A 260 14.56 -9.68 -0.35
N GLU A 261 14.82 -9.22 -1.57
CA GLU A 261 13.85 -9.35 -2.66
C GLU A 261 12.49 -8.66 -2.38
N ASP A 262 12.51 -7.60 -1.58
CA ASP A 262 11.34 -6.81 -1.21
C ASP A 262 11.22 -5.57 -2.09
N TRP A 263 10.55 -5.72 -3.23
CA TRP A 263 10.50 -4.67 -4.24
C TRP A 263 9.75 -3.39 -3.82
N ILE A 264 9.11 -3.35 -2.66
CA ILE A 264 8.24 -2.24 -2.26
C ILE A 264 8.68 -1.53 -0.98
N THR A 265 9.12 -2.25 0.05
CA THR A 265 9.51 -1.65 1.34
C THR A 265 10.57 -0.54 1.20
N PRO A 266 11.55 -0.60 0.28
CA PRO A 266 12.50 0.48 0.06
C PRO A 266 11.87 1.83 -0.27
N PHE A 267 10.64 1.84 -0.78
CA PHE A 267 9.91 3.04 -1.17
C PHE A 267 8.89 3.51 -0.14
N LEU A 268 8.78 2.85 1.03
CA LEU A 268 7.96 3.27 2.17
C LEU A 268 8.69 4.31 3.01
N THR A 269 9.21 5.33 2.33
CA THR A 269 9.95 6.43 2.92
C THR A 269 9.77 7.66 2.05
N THR A 270 9.98 8.83 2.65
CA THR A 270 10.22 10.05 1.89
C THR A 270 11.52 9.86 1.12
N LEU A 271 11.45 10.09 -0.19
CA LEU A 271 12.62 10.00 -1.02
C LEU A 271 13.33 11.36 -1.02
N VAL A 272 14.64 11.32 -0.85
CA VAL A 272 15.48 12.52 -0.80
C VAL A 272 16.64 12.35 -1.78
N PRO A 273 17.05 13.42 -2.48
CA PRO A 273 18.27 13.38 -3.28
C PRO A 273 19.49 13.05 -2.40
N SER A 274 20.44 12.31 -2.93
CA SER A 274 21.75 12.13 -2.30
C SER A 274 22.48 13.47 -2.32
N SER A 275 22.70 14.05 -1.13
CA SER A 275 23.42 15.32 -0.94
C SER A 275 24.89 15.25 -1.34
#